data_AF-A0A396ZX91-F1
#
_entry.id   AF-A0A396ZX91-F1
#
_cell.length_a   1.000
_cell.length_b   1.000
_cell.length_c   1.000
_cell.angle_alpha   90.00
_cell.angle_beta   90.00
_cell.angle_gamma   90.00
#
_symmetry.space_group_name_H-M   'P 1'
#
loop_
_entity.id
_entity.type
_entity.pdbx_description
1 polymer ?
#
loop_
_entity_poly.entity_id
_entity_poly.type
_entity_poly.pdbx_seq_one_letter_code
_entity_poly.pdbx_strand_id
1 'polypeptide(L)'
;MASHDNKAADLEERVSYVHSITTKDVDGYAEAKSPKDLEGGALTEGGPLDLFSREAFALFIQYGAVGIIYGMIPALNYPLFNIYLNLEGYQTSSYRVLMFVGWSFK
;
A
#
# COMPACT_ATOMS: atom_id res chain seq x y z
N MET A 1 -10.43 4.57 62.46
CA MET A 1 -10.91 4.62 61.06
C MET A 1 -10.09 3.58 60.30
N ALA A 2 -10.76 2.60 59.69
CA ALA A 2 -10.27 1.25 59.48
C ALA A 2 -9.02 1.14 58.58
N SER A 3 -7.99 0.46 59.11
CA SER A 3 -6.86 -0.07 58.34
C SER A 3 -7.38 -1.25 57.51
N HIS A 4 -7.72 -1.00 56.25
CA HIS A 4 -8.08 -2.07 55.33
C HIS A 4 -6.81 -2.84 54.92
N ASP A 5 -6.79 -4.10 55.30
CA ASP A 5 -5.77 -5.10 55.03
C ASP A 5 -5.66 -5.35 53.51
N ASN A 6 -4.74 -4.67 52.83
CA ASN A 6 -4.50 -4.78 51.37
C ASN A 6 -3.69 -6.02 50.98
N LYS A 7 -3.84 -7.11 51.73
CA LYS A 7 -3.10 -8.37 51.51
C LYS A 7 -3.47 -9.04 50.20
N ALA A 8 -4.71 -8.85 49.73
CA ALA A 8 -5.17 -9.39 48.44
C ALA A 8 -4.46 -8.74 47.25
N ALA A 9 -4.27 -7.42 47.26
CA ALA A 9 -3.59 -6.69 46.21
C ALA A 9 -2.09 -7.05 46.12
N ASP A 10 -1.42 -7.22 47.27
CA ASP A 10 -0.02 -7.67 47.33
C ASP A 10 0.14 -9.10 46.77
N LEU A 11 -0.82 -9.99 47.06
CA LEU A 11 -0.83 -11.34 46.50
C LEU A 11 -1.04 -11.33 44.99
N GLU A 12 -1.92 -10.48 44.47
CA GLU A 12 -2.15 -10.30 43.03
C GLU A 12 -0.91 -9.78 42.31
N GLU A 13 -0.21 -8.79 42.88
CA GLU A 13 1.04 -8.26 42.34
C GLU A 13 2.11 -9.35 42.29
N ARG A 14 2.26 -10.14 43.36
CA ARG A 14 3.25 -11.22 43.43
C ARG A 14 2.90 -12.38 42.48
N VAL A 15 1.62 -12.69 42.28
CA VAL A 15 1.17 -13.68 41.30
C VAL A 15 1.46 -13.21 39.87
N SER A 16 1.23 -11.92 39.58
CA SER A 16 1.54 -11.34 38.26
C SER A 16 3.04 -11.42 37.93
N TYR A 17 3.90 -11.19 38.93
CA TYR A 17 5.36 -11.28 38.79
C TYR A 17 5.82 -12.70 38.48
N VAL A 18 5.31 -13.71 39.22
CA VAL A 18 5.63 -15.13 38.96
C VAL A 18 5.13 -15.57 37.58
N HIS A 19 3.95 -15.14 37.15
CA HIS A 19 3.43 -15.47 35.82
C HIS A 19 4.25 -14.81 34.69
N SER A 20 4.74 -13.58 34.90
CA SER A 20 5.56 -12.85 33.92
C SER A 20 6.97 -13.41 33.72
N ILE A 21 7.53 -14.07 34.75
CA ILE A 21 8.84 -14.73 34.67
C ILE A 21 8.70 -16.08 33.98
N THR A 22 7.64 -16.83 34.31
CA THR A 22 7.45 -18.20 33.80
C THR A 22 7.01 -18.22 32.32
N THR A 23 6.43 -17.14 31.80
CA THR A 23 5.96 -17.05 30.40
C THR A 23 7.03 -16.60 29.40
N LYS A 24 8.24 -16.24 29.85
CA LYS A 24 9.33 -15.82 28.95
C LYS A 24 10.02 -16.96 28.21
N ASP A 25 9.78 -18.22 28.58
CA ASP A 25 10.36 -19.41 27.94
C ASP A 25 9.36 -20.17 27.04
N VAL A 26 8.29 -19.51 26.61
CA VAL A 26 7.46 -20.03 25.52
C VAL A 26 7.94 -19.38 24.24
N ASP A 27 8.87 -20.06 23.57
CA ASP A 27 9.42 -19.78 22.23
C ASP A 27 8.35 -19.67 21.10
N GLY A 28 7.06 -19.57 21.42
CA GLY A 28 5.96 -19.55 20.46
C GLY A 28 5.60 -18.16 19.91
N TYR A 29 6.10 -17.05 20.48
CA TYR A 29 5.72 -15.69 20.04
C TYR A 29 6.82 -14.93 19.31
N ALA A 30 8.07 -15.42 19.35
CA ALA A 30 9.18 -14.82 18.61
C ALA A 30 9.14 -15.17 17.10
N GLU A 31 8.57 -16.32 16.74
CA GLU A 31 8.43 -16.73 15.33
C GLU A 31 7.35 -15.98 14.55
N ALA A 32 6.43 -15.29 15.23
CA ALA A 32 5.33 -14.57 14.57
C ALA A 32 5.71 -13.17 14.06
N LYS A 33 6.91 -12.64 14.38
CA LYS A 33 7.25 -11.23 14.10
C LYS A 33 7.83 -10.96 12.71
N SER A 34 8.23 -11.99 11.99
CA SER A 34 8.49 -11.96 10.55
C SER A 34 8.69 -13.41 10.14
N PRO A 35 7.88 -13.98 9.22
CA PRO A 35 8.12 -15.33 8.72
C PRO A 35 9.55 -15.38 8.18
N LYS A 36 10.45 -16.08 8.88
CA LYS A 36 11.85 -16.22 8.47
C LYS A 36 11.99 -17.18 7.28
N ASP A 37 11.08 -18.13 7.16
CA ASP A 37 10.95 -19.02 6.02
C ASP A 37 9.65 -18.70 5.28
N LEU A 38 9.79 -17.90 4.22
CA LEU A 38 8.80 -17.89 3.15
C LEU A 38 8.94 -19.23 2.41
N GLU A 39 8.30 -20.29 2.92
CA GLU A 39 8.14 -21.55 2.19
C GLU A 39 7.44 -21.26 0.85
N GLY A 40 8.22 -21.07 -0.21
CA GLY A 40 7.71 -20.76 -1.55
C GLY A 40 7.50 -19.27 -1.81
N GLY A 41 8.57 -18.47 -1.72
CA GLY A 41 8.57 -17.06 -2.10
C GLY A 41 7.89 -16.80 -3.46
N ALA A 42 7.05 -15.75 -3.46
CA ALA A 42 6.16 -15.19 -4.48
C ALA A 42 4.67 -15.55 -4.28
N LEU A 43 3.82 -14.51 -4.18
CA LEU A 43 2.35 -14.62 -4.07
C LEU A 43 1.69 -15.14 -5.37
N THR A 44 2.48 -15.31 -6.42
CA THR A 44 2.11 -15.74 -7.77
C THR A 44 3.32 -16.45 -8.38
N GLU A 45 3.10 -17.41 -9.28
CA GLU A 45 4.19 -18.03 -10.05
C GLU A 45 5.00 -16.94 -10.79
N GLY A 46 6.29 -16.84 -10.47
CA GLY A 46 7.18 -15.81 -10.98
C GLY A 46 8.22 -15.44 -9.94
N GLY A 47 9.45 -15.90 -10.11
CA GLY A 47 10.57 -15.42 -9.31
C GLY A 47 10.79 -13.91 -9.48
N PRO A 48 11.68 -13.30 -8.68
CA PRO A 48 12.01 -11.88 -8.81
C PRO A 48 12.35 -11.53 -10.27
N LEU A 49 11.68 -10.53 -10.83
CA LEU A 49 12.00 -10.01 -12.15
C LEU A 49 13.39 -9.38 -12.10
N ASP A 50 14.31 -9.83 -12.94
CA ASP A 50 15.62 -9.19 -13.09
C ASP A 50 15.42 -7.77 -13.68
N LEU A 51 15.83 -6.75 -12.94
CA LEU A 51 15.68 -5.34 -13.28
C LEU A 51 16.37 -4.96 -14.60
N PHE A 52 17.43 -5.70 -14.98
CA PHE A 52 18.16 -5.49 -16.23
C PHE A 52 17.71 -6.45 -17.34
N SER A 53 16.71 -7.29 -17.10
CA SER A 53 16.10 -8.12 -18.13
C SER A 53 15.37 -7.26 -19.16
N ARG A 54 15.31 -7.76 -20.40
CA ARG A 54 14.49 -7.19 -21.47
C ARG A 54 13.02 -7.00 -21.05
N GLU A 55 12.51 -7.91 -20.22
CA GLU A 55 11.14 -7.87 -19.73
C GLU A 55 10.91 -6.69 -18.76
N ALA A 56 11.88 -6.41 -17.87
CA ALA A 56 11.82 -5.24 -17.00
C ALA A 56 11.87 -3.92 -17.81
N PHE A 57 12.75 -3.84 -18.81
CA PHE A 57 12.79 -2.68 -19.72
C PHE A 57 11.48 -2.50 -20.50
N ALA A 58 10.86 -3.58 -20.97
CA ALA A 58 9.56 -3.51 -21.64
C ALA A 58 8.48 -2.93 -20.70
N LEU A 59 8.47 -3.35 -19.43
CA LEU A 59 7.55 -2.82 -18.42
C LEU A 59 7.82 -1.33 -18.14
N PHE A 60 9.08 -0.92 -18.03
CA PHE A 60 9.44 0.50 -17.83
C PHE A 60 9.05 1.37 -19.02
N ILE A 61 9.30 0.91 -20.25
CA ILE A 61 8.91 1.62 -21.47
C ILE A 61 7.39 1.72 -21.57
N GLN A 62 6.67 0.64 -21.25
CA GLN A 62 5.20 0.65 -21.21
C GLN A 62 4.68 1.68 -20.20
N TYR A 63 5.22 1.71 -18.98
CA TYR A 63 4.82 2.68 -17.97
C TYR A 63 5.21 4.12 -18.37
N GLY A 64 6.39 4.31 -18.96
CA GLY A 64 6.83 5.59 -19.51
C GLY A 64 5.92 6.09 -20.64
N ALA A 65 5.51 5.21 -21.56
CA ALA A 65 4.58 5.53 -22.63
C ALA A 65 3.22 5.96 -22.09
N VAL A 66 2.70 5.26 -21.07
CA VAL A 66 1.48 5.68 -20.35
C VAL A 66 1.68 7.08 -19.78
N GLY A 67 2.80 7.36 -19.12
CA GLY A 67 3.12 8.69 -18.59
C GLY A 67 3.14 9.79 -19.65
N ILE A 68 3.73 9.53 -20.82
CA ILE A 68 3.75 10.47 -21.95
C ILE A 68 2.33 10.75 -22.43
N ILE A 69 1.52 9.72 -22.65
CA ILE A 69 0.12 9.85 -23.09
C ILE A 69 -0.68 10.66 -22.06
N TYR A 70 -0.50 10.36 -20.78
CA TYR A 70 -1.13 11.06 -19.67
C TYR A 70 -0.71 12.51 -19.51
N GLY A 71 0.49 12.89 -19.93
CA GLY A 71 0.91 14.30 -19.95
C GLY A 71 0.41 15.01 -21.20
N MET A 72 0.58 14.37 -22.35
CA MET A 72 0.35 14.98 -23.66
C MET A 72 -1.14 15.19 -23.94
N ILE A 73 -1.98 14.16 -23.76
CA ILE A 73 -3.38 14.27 -24.16
C ILE A 73 -4.08 15.38 -23.36
N PRO A 74 -4.03 15.45 -22.01
CA PRO A 74 -4.67 16.55 -21.29
C PRO A 74 -4.14 17.94 -21.66
N ALA A 75 -2.84 18.05 -21.95
CA ALA A 75 -2.23 19.32 -22.34
C ALA A 75 -2.78 19.86 -23.67
N LEU A 76 -3.31 19.00 -24.54
CA LEU A 76 -3.92 19.42 -25.82
C LEU A 76 -5.29 20.08 -25.65
N ASN A 77 -5.94 19.96 -24.49
CA ASN A 77 -7.28 20.53 -24.29
C ASN A 77 -7.30 22.04 -24.55
N TYR A 78 -6.36 22.77 -23.93
CA TYR A 78 -6.29 24.22 -24.05
C TYR A 78 -6.05 24.70 -25.49
N PRO A 79 -4.97 24.29 -26.19
CA PRO A 79 -4.72 24.75 -27.56
C PRO A 79 -5.79 24.30 -28.56
N LEU A 80 -6.36 23.10 -28.41
CA LEU A 80 -7.33 22.58 -29.36
C LEU A 80 -8.73 23.18 -29.16
N PHE A 81 -9.24 23.14 -27.94
CA PHE A 81 -10.63 23.53 -27.69
C PHE A 81 -10.78 25.00 -27.35
N ASN A 82 -9.84 25.61 -26.63
CA ASN A 82 -9.98 27.01 -26.21
C ASN A 82 -9.40 27.97 -27.25
N ILE A 83 -8.25 27.65 -27.84
CA ILE A 83 -7.61 28.55 -28.84
C ILE A 83 -8.17 28.31 -30.25
N TYR A 84 -8.18 27.07 -30.72
CA TYR A 84 -8.58 26.79 -32.10
C TYR A 84 -10.10 26.79 -32.30
N LEU A 85 -10.86 26.10 -31.44
CA LEU A 85 -12.31 26.00 -31.54
C LEU A 85 -13.07 27.11 -30.79
N ASN A 86 -12.39 27.95 -29.99
CA ASN A 86 -13.01 29.00 -29.16
C ASN A 86 -14.19 28.52 -28.29
N LEU A 87 -14.08 27.30 -27.74
CA LEU A 87 -15.07 26.75 -26.83
C LEU A 87 -14.88 27.32 -25.41
N GLU A 88 -15.99 27.56 -24.72
CA GLU A 88 -15.96 27.96 -23.32
C GLU A 88 -15.61 26.78 -22.40
N GLY A 89 -15.06 27.08 -21.22
CA GLY A 89 -14.62 26.07 -20.25
C GLY A 89 -15.70 25.03 -19.94
N TYR A 90 -16.97 25.43 -19.83
CA TYR A 90 -18.08 24.53 -19.55
C TYR A 90 -18.31 23.49 -20.66
N GLN A 91 -18.04 23.85 -21.92
CA GLN A 91 -18.18 22.96 -23.08
C GLN A 91 -17.05 21.93 -23.14
N THR A 92 -15.87 22.27 -22.61
CA THR A 92 -14.70 21.39 -22.57
C THR A 92 -14.66 20.49 -21.32
N SER A 93 -15.58 20.67 -20.36
CA SER A 93 -15.60 19.93 -19.10
C SER A 93 -15.74 18.40 -19.28
N SER A 94 -16.45 17.96 -20.33
CA SER A 94 -16.65 16.54 -20.62
C SER A 94 -15.38 15.84 -21.09
N TYR A 95 -14.40 16.59 -21.62
CA TYR A 95 -13.15 16.06 -22.14
C TYR A 95 -12.38 15.25 -21.11
N ARG A 96 -12.26 15.79 -19.88
CA ARG A 96 -11.53 15.13 -18.80
C ARG A 96 -12.19 13.80 -18.43
N VAL A 97 -13.52 13.79 -18.36
CA VAL A 97 -14.30 12.60 -18.04
C VAL A 97 -14.09 11.51 -19.11
N LEU A 98 -14.13 11.87 -20.40
CA LEU A 98 -13.91 10.93 -21.49
C LEU A 98 -12.52 10.30 -21.44
N MET A 99 -11.49 11.04 -21.05
CA MET A 99 -10.14 10.47 -20.94
C MET A 99 -9.99 9.48 -19.80
N PHE A 100 -10.62 9.75 -18.66
CA PHE A 100 -10.47 8.92 -17.47
C PHE A 100 -11.53 7.82 -17.34
N VAL A 101 -12.57 7.81 -18.17
CA VAL A 101 -13.64 6.80 -18.09
C VAL A 101 -13.12 5.37 -18.21
N GLY A 102 -12.05 5.14 -18.99
CA GLY A 102 -11.43 3.83 -19.12
C GLY A 102 -10.87 3.28 -17.81
N TRP A 103 -10.44 4.17 -16.90
CA TRP A 103 -9.94 3.78 -15.58
C TRP A 103 -11.03 3.41 -14.59
N SER A 104 -12.27 3.82 -14.85
CA SER A 104 -13.42 3.46 -14.02
C SER A 104 -13.83 2.00 -14.15
N PHE A 105 -13.32 1.27 -15.17
CA PHE A 105 -13.60 -0.14 -15.40
C PHE A 105 -12.52 -1.09 -14.87
N LYS A 106 -11.53 -0.56 -14.14
CA LYS A 106 -10.50 -1.36 -13.46
C LYS A 106 -11.09 -2.07 -12.24
#